data_AF-A0AAV8TK77-F1
#
_entry.id   AF-A0AAV8TK77-F1
#
_cell.length_a   1.000
_cell.length_b   1.000
_cell.length_c   1.000
_cell.angle_alpha   90.00
_cell.angle_beta   90.00
_cell.angle_gamma   90.00
#
_symmetry.space_group_name_H-M   'P 1'
#
loop_
_entity.id
_entity.type
_entity.pdbx_description
1 polymer ?
#
loop_
_entity_poly.entity_id
_entity_poly.type
_entity_poly.pdbx_seq_one_letter_code
_entity_poly.pdbx_strand_id
1 'polypeptide(L)'
;MEATGGKVRVPIILWMVLCLLAVAHATETLAVYYNPPYTPSACYGVGYTGPLVTGVSATLWDNKRACGKKMRVRCVRGANKALNPCKPGSVDVKIVDFCREPCEGTINLTKDAFSKIASTEAGKVVVDYTFI
;
A
#
# COMPACT_ATOMS: atom_id res chain seq x y z
N MET A 1 21.87 53.24 2.62
CA MET A 1 21.14 52.15 3.29
C MET A 1 19.78 52.69 3.69
N GLU A 2 18.75 52.44 2.89
CA GLU A 2 17.37 52.52 3.37
C GLU A 2 16.69 51.24 2.90
N ALA A 3 16.48 50.34 3.86
CA ALA A 3 15.81 49.08 3.66
C ALA A 3 14.30 49.36 3.58
N THR A 4 13.73 49.19 2.39
CA THR A 4 12.28 49.18 2.18
C THR A 4 11.69 47.96 2.89
N GLY A 5 11.19 48.18 4.11
CA GLY A 5 10.48 47.21 4.92
C GLY A 5 9.15 46.82 4.27
N GLY A 6 9.19 45.77 3.44
CA GLY A 6 8.01 45.15 2.87
C GLY A 6 7.16 44.55 3.99
N LYS A 7 5.95 45.11 4.19
CA LYS A 7 4.85 44.47 4.91
C LYS A 7 4.46 43.19 4.14
N VAL A 8 5.23 42.12 4.28
CA VAL A 8 4.83 40.79 3.85
C VAL A 8 3.59 40.46 4.66
N ARG A 9 2.44 40.46 3.98
CA ARG A 9 1.12 40.37 4.58
C ARG A 9 1.06 39.07 5.39
N VAL A 10 1.10 39.17 6.71
CA VAL A 10 0.87 38.10 7.69
C VAL A 10 -0.23 37.11 7.27
N PRO A 11 -1.37 37.51 6.66
CA PRO A 11 -2.36 36.53 6.16
C PRO A 11 -1.84 35.61 5.05
N ILE A 12 -0.90 36.05 4.20
CA ILE A 12 -0.30 35.23 3.14
C ILE A 12 0.62 34.16 3.75
N ILE A 13 1.39 34.51 4.78
CA ILE A 13 2.24 33.55 5.51
C ILE A 13 1.35 32.52 6.22
N LEU A 14 0.27 32.96 6.88
CA LEU A 14 -0.68 32.08 7.54
C LEU A 14 -1.38 31.12 6.55
N TRP A 15 -1.69 31.59 5.35
CA TRP A 15 -2.33 30.78 4.32
C TRP A 15 -1.36 29.76 3.69
N MET A 16 -0.09 30.16 3.48
CA MET A 16 0.97 29.23 3.05
C MET A 16 1.22 28.13 4.09
N VAL A 17 1.24 28.47 5.39
CA VAL A 17 1.38 27.48 6.48
C VAL A 17 0.17 26.54 6.55
N LEU A 18 -1.04 27.05 6.31
CA LEU A 18 -2.25 26.21 6.25
C LEU A 18 -2.23 25.23 5.06
N CYS A 19 -1.70 25.65 3.90
CA CYS A 19 -1.52 24.79 2.74
C CYS A 19 -0.45 23.71 2.93
N LEU A 20 0.60 23.96 3.73
CA LEU A 20 1.64 22.97 4.00
C LEU A 20 1.13 21.76 4.81
N LEU A 21 0.01 21.87 5.52
CA LEU A 21 -0.53 20.82 6.39
C LEU A 21 -1.26 19.69 5.64
N ALA A 22 -1.49 19.81 4.33
CA ALA A 22 -2.33 18.88 3.56
C ALA A 22 -1.56 17.86 2.70
N VAL A 23 -0.30 17.55 3.02
CA VAL A 23 0.47 16.56 2.25
C VAL A 23 0.22 15.15 2.81
N ALA A 24 -0.80 14.47 2.27
CA ALA A 24 -0.97 13.03 2.46
C ALA A 24 0.03 12.29 1.56
N HIS A 25 1.17 11.87 2.12
CA HIS A 25 2.08 10.98 1.41
C HIS A 25 1.50 9.56 1.41
N ALA A 26 1.05 9.09 0.26
CA ALA A 26 0.76 7.68 0.08
C ALA A 26 2.11 6.93 0.05
N THR A 27 2.31 5.99 0.98
CA THR A 27 3.57 5.24 1.05
C THR A 27 3.66 4.26 -0.12
N GLU A 28 4.56 4.53 -1.07
CA GLU A 28 4.89 3.58 -2.12
C GLU A 28 5.63 2.37 -1.54
N THR A 29 5.22 1.17 -1.92
CA THR A 29 5.90 -0.07 -1.53
C THR A 29 5.78 -1.14 -2.62
N LEU A 30 6.51 -2.23 -2.47
CA LEU A 30 6.42 -3.38 -3.36
C LEU A 30 5.26 -4.29 -2.99
N ALA A 31 4.45 -4.65 -3.97
CA ALA A 31 3.48 -5.71 -3.88
C ALA A 31 3.79 -6.86 -4.84
N VAL A 32 3.65 -8.08 -4.33
CA VAL A 32 3.70 -9.34 -5.08
C VAL A 32 2.41 -10.11 -4.86
N TYR A 33 2.29 -11.29 -5.46
CA TYR A 33 1.18 -12.19 -5.17
C TYR A 33 1.62 -13.63 -4.93
N TYR A 34 0.75 -14.37 -4.23
CA TYR A 34 0.88 -15.80 -4.01
C TYR A 34 -0.34 -16.56 -4.52
N ASN A 35 -0.13 -17.82 -4.92
CA ASN A 35 -1.20 -18.71 -5.37
C ASN A 35 -1.81 -19.45 -4.16
N PRO A 36 -3.04 -19.98 -4.31
CA PRO A 36 -3.61 -20.90 -3.32
C PRO A 36 -2.69 -22.11 -3.02
N PRO A 37 -2.80 -22.71 -1.81
CA PRO A 37 -3.78 -22.41 -0.77
C PRO A 37 -3.44 -21.15 0.04
N TYR A 38 -4.46 -20.37 0.42
CA TYR A 38 -4.31 -19.15 1.23
C TYR A 38 -4.36 -19.43 2.75
N THR A 39 -4.40 -20.70 3.13
CA THR A 39 -4.41 -21.19 4.51
C THR A 39 -3.32 -22.25 4.70
N PRO A 40 -2.83 -22.45 5.93
CA PRO A 40 -3.15 -21.68 7.13
C PRO A 40 -2.54 -20.27 7.10
N SER A 41 -3.27 -19.30 7.63
CA SER A 41 -2.79 -17.92 7.76
C SER A 41 -2.34 -17.63 9.20
N ALA A 42 -1.35 -16.76 9.40
CA ALA A 42 -0.82 -16.43 10.73
C ALA A 42 -1.87 -15.78 11.66
N CYS A 43 -2.88 -15.10 11.12
CA CYS A 43 -3.94 -14.50 11.92
C CYS A 43 -4.98 -15.54 12.37
N TYR A 44 -5.43 -16.42 11.47
CA TYR A 44 -6.66 -17.21 11.64
C TYR A 44 -6.49 -18.73 11.45
N GLY A 45 -5.27 -19.22 11.21
CA GLY A 45 -5.04 -20.63 10.88
C GLY A 45 -5.83 -21.04 9.65
N VAL A 46 -6.59 -22.12 9.76
CA VAL A 46 -7.44 -22.66 8.68
C VAL A 46 -8.83 -21.99 8.58
N GLY A 47 -9.20 -21.12 9.52
CA GLY A 47 -10.58 -20.65 9.70
C GLY A 47 -11.02 -19.47 8.81
N TYR A 48 -10.16 -18.93 7.94
CA TYR A 48 -10.52 -17.79 7.10
C TYR A 48 -9.95 -17.89 5.68
N THR A 49 -10.83 -17.99 4.68
CA THR A 49 -10.51 -18.02 3.25
C THR A 49 -11.35 -16.98 2.51
N GLY A 50 -10.86 -15.74 2.46
CA GLY A 50 -11.38 -14.71 1.55
C GLY A 50 -10.53 -14.63 0.29
N PRO A 51 -11.10 -14.39 -0.91
CA PRO A 51 -10.30 -14.22 -2.13
C PRO A 51 -9.51 -12.91 -2.13
N LEU A 52 -9.96 -11.90 -1.37
CA LEU A 52 -9.34 -10.57 -1.29
C LEU A 52 -8.64 -10.37 0.05
N VAL A 53 -7.53 -11.07 0.23
CA VAL A 53 -6.72 -11.02 1.44
C VAL A 53 -5.26 -10.76 1.11
N THR A 54 -4.48 -10.44 2.15
CA THR A 54 -3.05 -10.21 2.00
C THR A 54 -2.27 -10.68 3.22
N GLY A 55 -1.08 -11.20 2.97
CA GLY A 55 -0.02 -11.27 3.95
C GLY A 55 0.84 -10.01 3.90
N VAL A 56 1.40 -9.60 5.03
CA VAL A 56 2.30 -8.43 5.07
C VAL A 56 3.65 -8.78 5.69
N SER A 57 4.69 -8.06 5.26
CA SER A 57 6.05 -8.19 5.80
C SER A 57 6.16 -7.66 7.23
N ALA A 58 7.33 -7.84 7.86
CA ALA A 58 7.61 -7.40 9.23
C ALA A 58 7.34 -5.90 9.45
N THR A 59 7.56 -5.07 8.42
CA THR A 59 7.33 -3.63 8.43
C THR A 59 5.88 -3.25 8.77
N LEU A 60 4.91 -4.08 8.37
CA LEU A 60 3.48 -3.83 8.60
C LEU A 60 2.84 -4.81 9.59
N TRP A 61 3.45 -5.97 9.81
CA TRP A 61 2.88 -7.04 10.62
C TRP A 61 2.56 -6.62 12.06
N ASP A 62 3.42 -5.78 12.62
CA ASP A 62 3.22 -5.12 13.92
C ASP A 62 2.89 -6.11 15.06
N ASN A 63 3.66 -7.20 15.17
CA ASN A 63 3.45 -8.26 16.16
C ASN A 63 2.00 -8.74 16.22
N LYS A 64 1.43 -9.09 15.06
CA LYS A 64 0.03 -9.55 14.89
C LYS A 64 -1.04 -8.46 15.07
N ARG A 65 -0.70 -7.21 15.43
CA ARG A 65 -1.69 -6.11 15.54
C ARG A 65 -2.27 -5.68 14.19
N ALA A 66 -1.62 -6.05 13.09
CA ALA A 66 -2.17 -5.83 11.75
C ALA A 66 -3.34 -6.77 11.41
N CYS A 67 -3.47 -7.90 12.11
CA CYS A 67 -4.49 -8.90 11.81
C CYS A 67 -5.90 -8.32 11.79
N GLY A 68 -6.61 -8.57 10.70
CA GLY A 68 -7.99 -8.15 10.52
C GLY A 68 -8.20 -6.70 10.09
N LYS A 69 -7.15 -5.86 10.14
CA LYS A 69 -7.19 -4.53 9.52
C LYS A 69 -7.41 -4.67 8.01
N LYS A 70 -8.06 -3.67 7.43
CA LYS A 70 -8.26 -3.58 5.99
C LYS A 70 -7.36 -2.49 5.43
N MET A 71 -6.94 -2.67 4.18
CA MET A 71 -6.25 -1.63 3.43
C MET A 71 -6.76 -1.59 2.00
N ARG A 72 -6.77 -0.38 1.45
CA ARG A 72 -6.98 -0.13 0.03
C ARG A 72 -5.63 -0.05 -0.66
N VAL A 73 -5.42 -0.86 -1.68
CA VAL A 73 -4.15 -0.95 -2.42
C VAL A 73 -4.37 -0.52 -3.87
N ARG A 74 -3.49 0.32 -4.41
CA ARG A 74 -3.52 0.77 -5.81
C ARG A 74 -2.16 0.58 -6.47
N CYS A 75 -2.16 0.06 -7.69
CA CYS A 75 -0.94 -0.03 -8.48
C CYS A 75 -0.53 1.35 -8.99
N VAL A 76 0.72 1.74 -8.75
CA VAL A 76 1.29 3.01 -9.18
C VAL A 76 2.11 2.82 -10.45
N ARG A 77 2.96 1.78 -10.48
CA ARG A 77 3.85 1.48 -11.61
C ARG A 77 4.38 0.04 -11.55
N GLY A 78 4.97 -0.41 -12.64
CA GLY A 78 5.71 -1.67 -12.67
C GLY A 78 6.96 -1.63 -11.79
N ALA A 79 7.34 -2.78 -11.24
CA ALA A 79 8.61 -2.95 -10.55
C ALA A 79 9.69 -3.61 -11.45
N ASN A 80 9.34 -3.89 -12.72
CA ASN A 80 10.20 -4.52 -13.72
C ASN A 80 9.75 -4.10 -15.15
N LYS A 81 10.29 -4.76 -16.18
CA LYS A 81 10.07 -4.43 -17.60
C LYS A 81 8.75 -4.95 -18.19
N ALA A 82 7.83 -5.46 -17.37
CA ALA A 82 6.55 -5.95 -17.87
C ALA A 82 5.74 -4.84 -18.55
N LEU A 83 5.10 -5.15 -19.68
CA LEU A 83 4.23 -4.23 -20.38
C LEU A 83 2.90 -4.06 -19.63
N ASN A 84 2.42 -2.83 -19.52
CA ASN A 84 1.14 -2.49 -18.88
C ASN A 84 0.93 -3.17 -17.50
N PRO A 85 1.86 -2.98 -16.55
CA PRO A 85 1.88 -3.73 -15.30
C PRO A 85 0.69 -3.39 -14.39
N CYS A 86 0.18 -2.16 -14.44
CA CYS A 86 -0.94 -1.70 -13.64
C CYS A 86 -2.26 -1.71 -14.42
N LYS A 87 -3.33 -2.04 -13.71
CA LYS A 87 -4.73 -1.84 -14.12
C LYS A 87 -5.30 -0.63 -13.37
N PRO A 88 -6.27 0.09 -13.95
CA PRO A 88 -6.91 1.21 -13.26
C PRO A 88 -7.72 0.73 -12.04
N GLY A 89 -7.77 1.55 -11.00
CA GLY A 89 -8.55 1.31 -9.79
C GLY A 89 -7.74 0.84 -8.58
N SER A 90 -8.43 0.32 -7.58
CA SER A 90 -7.86 -0.16 -6.32
C SER A 90 -8.58 -1.41 -5.83
N VAL A 91 -7.95 -2.15 -4.93
CA VAL A 91 -8.55 -3.31 -4.27
C VAL A 91 -8.50 -3.15 -2.76
N ASP A 92 -9.61 -3.45 -2.09
CA ASP A 92 -9.68 -3.51 -0.64
C ASP A 92 -9.39 -4.94 -0.19
N VAL A 93 -8.39 -5.10 0.67
CA VAL A 93 -7.95 -6.41 1.18
C VAL A 93 -7.90 -6.42 2.70
N LYS A 94 -8.11 -7.61 3.27
CA LYS A 94 -7.92 -7.85 4.71
C LYS A 94 -6.55 -8.46 4.97
N ILE A 95 -5.87 -7.98 6.00
CA ILE A 95 -4.61 -8.57 6.46
C ILE A 95 -4.93 -9.85 7.24
N VAL A 96 -4.42 -10.97 6.75
CA VAL A 96 -4.68 -12.29 7.34
C VAL A 96 -3.40 -13.07 7.65
N ASP A 97 -2.26 -12.67 7.07
CA ASP A 97 -1.05 -13.47 7.17
C ASP A 97 0.22 -12.64 7.42
N PHE A 98 1.22 -13.32 7.96
CA PHE A 98 2.58 -12.82 8.04
C PHE A 98 3.38 -13.42 6.89
N CYS A 99 3.78 -12.58 5.95
CA CYS A 99 4.63 -13.01 4.86
C CYS A 99 6.05 -13.23 5.38
N ARG A 100 6.42 -14.50 5.60
CA ARG A 100 7.75 -14.88 6.09
C ARG A 100 8.82 -14.58 5.05
N GLU A 101 10.00 -14.21 5.53
CA GLU A 101 11.11 -13.90 4.63
C GLU A 101 11.63 -15.14 3.89
N PRO A 102 12.02 -14.99 2.61
CA PRO A 102 12.00 -13.75 1.83
C PRO A 102 10.58 -13.37 1.38
N CYS A 103 10.09 -12.22 1.87
CA CYS A 103 8.84 -11.66 1.41
C CYS A 103 9.19 -10.75 0.23
N GLU A 104 8.93 -11.20 -1.00
CA GLU A 104 9.35 -10.50 -2.22
C GLU A 104 8.67 -9.13 -2.44
N GLY A 105 7.83 -8.70 -1.49
CA GLY A 105 7.26 -7.37 -1.35
C GLY A 105 6.91 -7.04 0.11
N THR A 106 6.46 -5.81 0.39
CA THR A 106 5.90 -5.47 1.72
C THR A 106 4.47 -5.98 1.87
N ILE A 107 3.74 -6.02 0.75
CA ILE A 107 2.37 -6.51 0.63
C ILE A 107 2.39 -7.75 -0.27
N ASN A 108 1.93 -8.89 0.24
CA ASN A 108 1.80 -10.13 -0.51
C ASN A 108 0.31 -10.40 -0.71
N LEU A 109 -0.22 -10.03 -1.87
CA LEU A 109 -1.64 -10.14 -2.19
C LEU A 109 -1.98 -11.58 -2.61
N THR A 110 -3.21 -12.01 -2.40
CA THR A 110 -3.69 -13.16 -3.15
C THR A 110 -3.65 -12.88 -4.65
N LYS A 111 -3.50 -13.92 -5.48
CA LYS A 111 -3.57 -13.77 -6.95
C LYS A 111 -4.85 -13.05 -7.39
N ASP A 112 -5.98 -13.35 -6.75
CA ASP A 112 -7.26 -12.72 -7.07
C ASP A 112 -7.24 -11.22 -6.78
N ALA A 113 -6.70 -10.79 -5.63
CA ALA A 113 -6.57 -9.37 -5.29
C ALA A 113 -5.57 -8.65 -6.22
N PHE A 114 -4.41 -9.27 -6.47
CA PHE A 114 -3.40 -8.71 -7.37
C PHE A 114 -3.96 -8.50 -8.78
N SER A 115 -4.73 -9.47 -9.29
CA SER A 115 -5.32 -9.41 -10.63
C SER A 115 -6.31 -8.25 -10.82
N LYS A 116 -6.82 -7.66 -9.74
CA LYS A 116 -7.68 -6.47 -9.77
C LYS A 116 -6.91 -5.19 -10.07
N ILE A 117 -5.65 -5.10 -9.67
CA ILE A 117 -4.84 -3.87 -9.78
C ILE A 117 -3.65 -4.00 -10.72
N ALA A 118 -3.25 -5.21 -11.11
CA ALA A 118 -2.06 -5.44 -11.91
C ALA A 118 -2.21 -6.65 -12.84
N SER A 119 -1.40 -6.71 -13.89
CA SER A 119 -1.22 -7.91 -14.72
C SER A 119 -0.43 -8.95 -13.93
N THR A 120 -0.92 -10.19 -13.81
CA THR A 120 -0.19 -11.26 -13.12
C THR A 120 1.13 -11.60 -13.79
N GLU A 121 1.30 -11.30 -15.08
CA GLU A 121 2.58 -11.45 -15.79
C GLU A 121 3.66 -10.50 -15.26
N ALA A 122 3.27 -9.38 -14.65
CA ALA A 122 4.23 -8.48 -14.03
C ALA A 122 4.88 -9.13 -12.79
N GLY A 123 4.20 -10.02 -12.07
CA GLY A 123 4.68 -10.69 -10.86
C GLY A 123 4.87 -9.78 -9.64
N LYS A 124 5.40 -8.57 -9.86
CA LYS A 124 5.70 -7.56 -8.86
C LYS A 124 5.40 -6.16 -9.41
N VAL A 125 4.75 -5.33 -8.59
CA VAL A 125 4.45 -3.94 -8.89
C VAL A 125 4.77 -3.04 -7.71
N VAL A 126 4.92 -1.75 -7.98
CA VAL A 126 4.92 -0.73 -6.92
C VAL A 126 3.49 -0.26 -6.72
N VAL A 127 3.05 -0.27 -5.46
CA VAL A 127 1.72 0.12 -5.04
C VAL A 127 1.80 1.23 -4.02
N ASP A 128 0.73 1.99 -3.90
CA ASP A 128 0.43 2.73 -2.68
C ASP A 128 -0.71 2.04 -1.92
N TYR A 129 -0.81 2.33 -0.64
CA TYR A 129 -1.89 1.81 0.19
C TYR A 129 -2.31 2.80 1.28
N THR A 130 -3.54 2.63 1.75
CA THR A 130 -4.09 3.33 2.92
C THR A 130 -4.89 2.35 3.77
N PHE A 131 -4.76 2.42 5.09
CA PHE A 131 -5.63 1.67 5.99
C PHE A 131 -7.05 2.26 5.98
N ILE A 132 -8.06 1.40 6.03
CA ILE A 132 -9.50 1.75 6.00
C ILE A 132 -10.28 1.06 7.12
#